data_AF-A0A0N0V3Z9-F1
#
_entry.id   AF-A0A0N0V3Z9-F1
#
_cell.length_a   1.000
_cell.length_b   1.000
_cell.length_c   1.000
_cell.angle_alpha   90.00
_cell.angle_beta   90.00
_cell.angle_gamma   90.00
#
_symmetry.space_group_name_H-M   'P 1'
#
loop_
_entity.id
_entity.type
_entity.pdbx_description
1 polymer ?
#
loop_
_entity_poly.entity_id
_entity_poly.type
_entity_poly.pdbx_seq_one_letter_code
_entity_poly.pdbx_strand_id
1 'polypeptide(L)' 'MKHVPKETTDDDLIQQFLDNGGKISKGKTKPMPHDLGISKGVWGNKLTKEEKAARDEKIEEPKG' A
#
# COMPACT_ATOMS: atom_id res chain seq x y z
N MET A 1 2.98 6.41 2.18
CA MET A 1 3.71 5.61 3.19
C MET A 1 4.99 6.36 3.54
N LYS A 2 5.23 6.67 4.81
CA LYS A 2 6.51 7.25 5.23
C LYS A 2 7.60 6.21 5.00
N HIS A 3 8.63 6.56 4.23
CA HIS A 3 9.82 5.74 4.11
C HIS A 3 10.58 5.91 5.43
N VAL A 4 10.50 4.92 6.30
CA VAL A 4 11.34 4.84 7.50
C VAL A 4 12.52 3.97 7.09
N PRO A 5 13.73 4.54 6.94
CA PRO A 5 14.94 3.75 6.76
C PRO A 5 15.02 2.75 7.91
N LYS A 6 15.08 1.46 7.61
CA LYS A 6 15.35 0.45 8.63
C LYS A 6 16.84 0.50 8.88
N GLU A 7 17.24 0.63 10.15
CA GLU A 7 18.63 0.58 10.62
C GLU A 7 19.44 -0.59 10.03
N THR A 8 18.76 -1.68 9.67
CA THR A 8 19.37 -2.91 9.13
C THR A 8 19.46 -2.95 7.60
N THR A 9 19.15 -1.85 6.91
CA THR A 9 19.34 -1.77 5.46
C THR A 9 20.70 -1.14 5.26
N ASP A 10 21.74 -1.96 5.09
CA ASP A 10 23.08 -1.46 4.87
C ASP A 10 23.11 -0.75 3.51
N ASP A 11 23.18 0.58 3.52
CA ASP A 11 23.26 1.39 2.30
C ASP A 11 24.42 0.95 1.39
N ASP A 12 25.50 0.45 1.99
CA ASP A 12 26.63 -0.18 1.30
C ASP A 12 26.21 -1.40 0.45
N LEU A 13 25.31 -2.25 0.95
CA LEU A 13 24.81 -3.41 0.20
C LEU A 13 23.91 -2.97 -0.97
N ILE A 14 23.12 -1.92 -0.77
CA ILE A 14 22.31 -1.34 -1.85
C ILE A 14 23.21 -0.77 -2.94
N GLN A 15 24.25 -0.03 -2.56
CA GLN A 15 25.22 0.53 -3.50
C GLN A 15 25.94 -0.57 -4.28
N GLN A 16 26.46 -1.58 -3.59
CA GLN A 16 27.10 -2.74 -4.26
C GLN A 16 26.14 -3.46 -5.22
N PHE A 17 24.86 -3.60 -4.87
CA PHE A 17 23.86 -4.18 -5.78
C PHE A 17 23.66 -3.32 -7.04
N LEU A 18 23.60 -2.00 -6.90
CA LEU A 18 23.42 -1.08 -8.02
C LEU A 18 24.67 -0.98 -8.90
N ASP A 19 25.86 -0.93 -8.30
CA ASP A 19 27.15 -0.83 -9.00
C ASP A 19 27.45 -2.09 -9.83
N ASN A 20 27.02 -3.26 -9.35
CA ASN A 20 27.08 -4.52 -10.08
C ASN A 20 26.00 -4.66 -11.17
N GLY A 21 25.26 -3.59 -11.48
CA GLY A 21 24.23 -3.56 -12.53
C GLY A 21 22.84 -4.01 -12.08
N GLY A 22 22.62 -4.16 -10.77
CA GLY A 22 21.29 -4.43 -10.20
C GLY A 22 20.33 -3.25 -10.42
N LYS A 23 19.05 -3.55 -10.57
CA LYS A 23 18.01 -2.54 -10.84
C LYS A 23 16.85 -2.66 -9.88
N ILE A 24 16.56 -1.58 -9.17
CA ILE A 24 15.34 -1.48 -8.36
C ILE A 24 14.21 -1.05 -9.29
N SER A 25 13.22 -1.92 -9.47
CA SER A 25 11.99 -1.59 -10.20
C SER A 25 10.79 -1.65 -9.26
N LYS A 26 9.92 -0.64 -9.35
CA LYS A 26 8.60 -0.68 -8.74
C LYS A 26 7.63 -1.23 -9.79
N GLY A 27 7.19 -2.47 -9.62
CA GLY A 27 6.16 -3.04 -10.45
C GLY A 27 4.87 -2.20 -10.36
N LYS A 28 4.14 -2.07 -11.47
CA LYS A 28 2.81 -1.45 -11.46
C LYS A 28 1.87 -2.35 -10.67
N THR A 29 1.58 -1.99 -9.42
CA THR A 29 0.59 -2.69 -8.59
C THR A 29 -0.80 -2.14 -8.90
N LYS A 30 -1.78 -3.03 -9.09
CA LYS A 30 -3.19 -2.60 -9.17
C LYS A 30 -3.57 -1.91 -7.86
N PRO A 31 -4.34 -0.82 -7.88
CA PRO A 31 -4.83 -0.21 -6.66
C PRO A 31 -5.58 -1.26 -5.85
N MET A 32 -5.37 -1.26 -4.54
CA MET A 32 -6.06 -2.16 -3.64
C MET A 32 -7.57 -1.91 -3.74
N PRO A 33 -8.40 -2.97 -3.88
CA PRO A 33 -9.84 -2.80 -3.91
C PRO A 33 -10.31 -2.08 -2.65
N HIS A 34 -11.08 -1.02 -2.84
CA HIS A 34 -11.59 -0.21 -1.74
C HIS A 34 -12.50 -1.01 -0.82
N ASP A 35 -13.17 -2.04 -1.32
CA ASP A 35 -14.04 -2.91 -0.54
C ASP A 35 -13.30 -3.98 0.27
N LEU A 36 -11.98 -4.09 0.18
CA LEU A 36 -11.22 -5.12 0.89
C LEU A 36 -10.90 -4.68 2.33
N GLY A 37 -11.31 -5.49 3.30
CA GLY A 37 -10.97 -5.36 4.69
C GLY A 37 -9.50 -5.68 4.95
N ILE A 38 -8.76 -4.68 5.44
CA ILE A 38 -7.32 -4.78 5.78
C ILE A 38 -7.04 -4.59 7.27
N SER A 39 -8.07 -4.44 8.11
CA SER A 39 -7.94 -4.31 9.56
C SER A 39 -7.89 -5.67 10.27
N LYS A 40 -7.34 -5.69 11.50
CA LYS A 40 -7.27 -6.89 12.35
C LYS A 40 -8.68 -7.45 12.58
N GLY A 41 -8.92 -8.69 12.16
CA GLY A 41 -10.21 -9.36 12.27
C GLY A 41 -11.12 -9.24 11.03
N VAL A 42 -10.78 -8.39 10.06
CA VAL A 42 -11.52 -8.24 8.79
C VAL A 42 -10.65 -8.65 7.59
N TRP A 43 -9.41 -9.09 7.84
CA TRP A 43 -8.44 -9.42 6.81
C TRP A 43 -8.98 -10.45 5.81
N GLY A 44 -9.09 -10.03 4.54
CA GLY A 44 -9.55 -10.89 3.44
C GLY A 44 -11.06 -10.85 3.19
N ASN A 45 -11.85 -10.21 4.06
CA ASN A 45 -13.29 -10.06 3.87
C ASN A 45 -13.60 -8.77 3.09
N LYS A 46 -14.68 -8.80 2.30
CA LYS A 46 -15.18 -7.61 1.60
C LYS A 46 -16.23 -6.90 2.45
N LEU A 47 -16.34 -5.59 2.28
CA LEU A 47 -17.43 -4.79 2.84
C LEU A 47 -18.78 -5.35 2.41
N THR A 48 -19.77 -5.30 3.31
CA THR A 48 -21.16 -5.61 2.98
C THR A 48 -21.76 -4.51 2.08
N LYS A 49 -22.96 -4.74 1.53
CA LYS A 49 -23.58 -3.79 0.59
C LYS A 49 -23.88 -2.45 1.28
N GLU A 50 -24.28 -2.51 2.54
CA GLU A 50 -24.62 -1.36 3.39
C GLU A 50 -23.36 -0.56 3.75
N GLU A 51 -22.27 -1.25 4.09
CA GLU A 51 -20.98 -0.63 4.38
C GLU A 51 -20.34 0.01 3.14
N LYS A 52 -20.55 -0.59 1.97
CA LYS A 52 -20.13 0.00 0.68
C LYS A 52 -20.87 1.31 0.43
N ALA A 53 -22.20 1.33 0.57
CA ALA A 53 -23.00 2.54 0.33
C ALA A 53 -22.60 3.70 1.26
N ALA A 54 -22.46 3.44 2.57
CA ALA A 54 -22.05 4.46 3.55
C ALA A 54 -20.61 4.97 3.31
N ARG A 55 -19.77 4.16 2.68
CA ARG A 55 -18.40 4.55 2.32
C ARG A 55 -18.36 5.33 1.01
N ASP A 56 -19.12 4.92 0.01
CA ASP A 56 -19.19 5.64 -1.27
C ASP A 56 -19.72 7.07 -1.05
N GLU A 57 -20.72 7.23 -0.17
CA GLU A 57 -21.19 8.55 0.30
C GLU A 57 -20.07 9.36 0.97
N LYS A 58 -19.25 8.74 1.83
CA LYS A 58 -18.09 9.39 2.47
C LYS A 58 -16.94 9.72 1.51
N ILE A 59 -16.78 9.00 0.41
CA ILE A 59 -15.74 9.28 -0.60
C ILE A 59 -16.14 10.47 -1.48
N GLU A 60 -17.44 10.76 -1.62
CA GLU A 60 -17.92 11.95 -2.32
C GLU A 60 -17.74 13.24 -1.50
N GLU A 61 -17.54 13.15 -0.17
CA GLU A 61 -17.35 14.29 0.75
C GLU A 61 -15.90 14.52 1.27
N PRO A 62 -14.85 14.48 0.42
CA PRO A 62 -13.70 15.33 0.71
C PRO A 62 -13.26 16.08 -0.56
N LYS A 63 -14.01 17.13 -0.91
CA LYS A 63 -13.48 18.28 -1.64
C LYS A 63 -13.27 19.41 -0.64
N GLY A 64 -12.06 19.48 -0.08
CA GLY A 64 -11.53 20.59 0.70
C GLY A 64 -10.05 20.69 0.42
#